data_AF-A0A182PSG5-F1
#
_entry.id   AF-A0A182PSG5-F1
#
_cell.length_a   1.000
_cell.length_b   1.000
_cell.length_c   1.000
_cell.angle_alpha   90.00
_cell.angle_beta   90.00
_cell.angle_gamma   90.00
#
_symmetry.space_group_name_H-M   'P 1'
#
loop_
_entity.id
_entity.type
_entity.pdbx_description
1 polymer ?
#
loop_
_entity_poly.entity_id
_entity_poly.type
_entity_poly.pdbx_seq_one_letter_code
_entity_poly.pdbx_strand_id
1 'polypeptide(L)'
;MIWELIELTELMAWLSTLGGAFSALGDYQLACADTAGRISLHQMKLAFRLGDPSLVARCQLYLAISLIQRAEFATAKQIIQRVYRSERKQTEPETRLLKMCQGIWAKLRYEYDVHQRKVARRKT
;
A
#
# COMPACT_ATOMS: atom_id res chain seq x y z
N MET A 1 6.21 14.82 -25.73
CA MET A 1 6.49 13.55 -25.02
C MET A 1 7.33 13.72 -23.75
N ILE A 2 8.18 14.75 -23.59
CA ILE A 2 8.88 14.99 -22.31
C ILE A 2 8.04 15.75 -21.27
N TRP A 3 7.17 16.67 -21.72
CA TRP A 3 6.28 17.43 -20.85
C TRP A 3 5.30 16.55 -20.08
N GLU A 4 4.68 15.58 -20.77
CA GLU A 4 3.80 14.60 -20.12
C GLU A 4 4.54 13.79 -19.04
N LEU A 5 5.78 13.37 -19.29
CA LEU A 5 6.58 12.64 -18.31
C LEU A 5 6.85 13.49 -17.05
N ILE A 6 7.17 14.77 -17.23
CA ILE A 6 7.40 15.71 -16.13
C ILE A 6 6.12 15.88 -15.31
N GLU A 7 4.98 16.15 -15.97
CA GLU A 7 3.69 16.31 -15.31
C GLU A 7 3.26 15.06 -14.53
N LEU A 8 3.41 13.87 -15.13
CA LEU A 8 3.07 12.61 -14.46
C LEU A 8 3.98 12.35 -13.24
N THR A 9 5.26 12.71 -13.34
CA THR A 9 6.22 12.56 -12.24
C THR A 9 5.91 13.52 -11.10
N GLU A 10 5.57 14.77 -11.41
CA GLU A 10 5.17 15.77 -10.43
C GLU A 10 3.88 15.37 -9.71
N LEU A 11 2.85 14.96 -10.47
CA LEU A 11 1.60 14.44 -9.90
C LEU A 11 1.84 13.22 -8.99
N MET A 12 2.73 12.32 -9.39
CA MET A 12 3.10 11.17 -8.56
C MET A 12 3.76 11.59 -7.24
N ALA A 13 4.63 12.61 -7.27
CA ALA A 13 5.26 13.16 -6.07
C ALA A 13 4.21 13.78 -5.13
N TRP A 14 3.29 14.59 -5.65
CA TRP A 14 2.23 15.22 -4.86
C TRP A 14 1.30 14.19 -4.22
N LEU A 15 0.88 13.17 -4.98
CA LEU A 15 0.07 12.07 -4.47
C LEU A 15 0.82 11.23 -3.44
N SER A 16 2.15 11.10 -3.55
CA SER A 16 2.95 10.37 -2.55
C SER A 16 2.99 11.10 -1.21
N THR A 17 3.16 12.42 -1.23
CA THR A 17 3.10 13.25 -0.01
C THR A 17 1.71 13.20 0.63
N LEU A 18 0.66 13.42 -0.17
CA LEU A 18 -0.72 13.41 0.32
C LEU A 18 -1.14 12.02 0.81
N GLY A 19 -0.79 10.97 0.06
CA GLY A 19 -1.07 9.57 0.39
C GLY A 19 -0.37 9.15 1.68
N GLY A 20 0.88 9.56 1.89
CA GLY A 20 1.59 9.34 3.15
C GLY A 20 0.89 9.99 4.35
N ALA A 21 0.45 11.24 4.20
CA ALA A 21 -0.28 11.96 5.26
C ALA A 21 -1.62 11.27 5.60
N PHE A 22 -2.43 10.94 4.61
CA PHE A 22 -3.69 10.21 4.84
C PHE A 22 -3.47 8.81 5.39
N SER A 23 -2.43 8.11 4.95
CA SER A 23 -2.07 6.79 5.49
C SER A 23 -1.67 6.90 6.95
N ALA A 24 -0.90 7.92 7.36
CA ALA A 24 -0.53 8.10 8.77
C ALA A 24 -1.77 8.37 9.65
N LEU A 25 -2.73 9.15 9.16
CA LEU A 25 -4.00 9.41 9.85
C LEU A 25 -4.96 8.22 9.82
N GLY A 26 -4.80 7.31 8.85
CA GLY A 26 -5.67 6.15 8.64
C GLY A 26 -5.70 5.15 9.79
N ASP A 27 -4.68 5.14 10.66
CA ASP A 27 -4.65 4.31 11.87
C ASP A 27 -5.65 4.80 12.94
N TYR A 28 -6.07 6.06 12.87
CA TYR A 28 -6.97 6.71 13.83
C TYR A 28 -8.34 7.02 13.23
N GLN A 29 -8.38 7.37 11.93
CA GLN A 29 -9.57 7.80 11.23
C GLN A 29 -9.80 6.96 9.96
N LEU A 30 -10.86 6.16 9.95
CA LEU A 30 -11.17 5.26 8.84
C LEU A 30 -11.34 5.99 7.50
N ALA A 31 -11.94 7.18 7.52
CA ALA A 31 -12.11 8.01 6.32
C ALA A 31 -10.76 8.43 5.68
N CYS A 32 -9.71 8.58 6.50
CA CYS A 32 -8.35 8.85 6.01
C CYS A 32 -7.77 7.60 5.35
N ALA A 33 -7.98 6.41 5.92
CA ALA A 33 -7.59 5.15 5.30
C ALA A 33 -8.29 4.93 3.94
N ASP A 34 -9.59 5.21 3.84
CA ASP A 34 -10.33 5.17 2.57
C ASP A 34 -9.71 6.11 1.52
N THR A 35 -9.34 7.32 1.96
CA THR A 35 -8.72 8.33 1.08
C THR A 35 -7.33 7.90 0.63
N ALA A 36 -6.51 7.34 1.54
CA ALA A 36 -5.20 6.79 1.20
C ALA A 36 -5.31 5.64 0.19
N GLY A 37 -6.33 4.78 0.31
CA GLY A 37 -6.61 3.72 -0.65
C GLY A 37 -6.95 4.27 -2.04
N ARG A 38 -7.83 5.29 -2.12
CA ARG A 38 -8.15 5.97 -3.40
C ARG A 38 -6.90 6.59 -4.03
N ILE A 39 -6.10 7.30 -3.24
CA ILE A 39 -4.83 7.89 -3.70
C ILE A 39 -3.91 6.81 -4.26
N SER A 40 -3.75 5.68 -3.56
CA SER A 40 -2.93 4.55 -4.01
C SER A 40 -3.37 4.00 -5.37
N LEU A 41 -4.69 3.93 -5.62
CA LEU A 41 -5.23 3.53 -6.92
C LEU A 41 -4.92 4.57 -8.02
N HIS A 42 -4.98 5.87 -7.72
CA HIS A 42 -4.58 6.91 -8.65
C HIS A 42 -3.08 6.86 -8.96
N GLN A 43 -2.24 6.71 -7.93
CA GLN A 43 -0.80 6.50 -8.09
C GLN A 43 -0.49 5.28 -8.96
N MET A 44 -1.24 4.19 -8.79
CA MET A 44 -1.08 2.99 -9.63
C MET A 44 -1.40 3.27 -11.11
N LYS A 45 -2.46 4.05 -11.41
CA LYS A 45 -2.78 4.47 -12.78
C LYS A 45 -1.65 5.31 -13.39
N LEU A 46 -1.06 6.22 -12.61
CA LEU A 46 0.09 7.01 -13.06
C LEU A 46 1.31 6.12 -13.31
N ALA A 47 1.61 5.20 -12.39
CA ALA A 47 2.72 4.27 -12.51
C ALA A 47 2.64 3.39 -13.76
N PHE A 48 1.43 2.94 -14.13
CA PHE A 48 1.21 2.25 -15.41
C PHE A 48 1.51 3.13 -16.62
N ARG A 49 1.11 4.41 -16.61
CA ARG A 49 1.41 5.36 -17.70
C ARG A 49 2.90 5.69 -17.79
N LEU A 50 3.59 5.74 -16.65
CA LEU A 50 5.04 5.93 -16.57
C LEU A 50 5.83 4.68 -17.01
N GLY A 51 5.19 3.52 -17.13
CA GLY A 51 5.86 2.28 -17.51
C GLY A 51 6.83 1.76 -16.46
N ASP A 52 6.63 2.07 -15.17
CA ASP A 52 7.50 1.65 -14.05
C ASP A 52 6.82 0.53 -13.23
N PRO A 53 7.20 -0.76 -13.45
CA PRO A 53 6.61 -1.89 -12.73
C PRO A 53 6.92 -1.89 -11.24
N SER A 54 8.11 -1.41 -10.84
CA SER A 54 8.50 -1.29 -9.43
C SER A 54 7.61 -0.27 -8.72
N LEU A 55 7.31 0.85 -9.37
CA LEU A 55 6.38 1.84 -8.85
C LEU A 55 4.96 1.29 -8.71
N VAL A 56 4.47 0.52 -9.70
CA VAL A 56 3.18 -0.19 -9.61
C VAL A 56 3.15 -1.11 -8.39
N ALA A 57 4.21 -1.86 -8.14
CA ALA A 57 4.31 -2.75 -6.99
C ALA A 57 4.29 -1.98 -5.65
N ARG A 58 4.97 -0.83 -5.57
CA ARG A 58 4.90 0.06 -4.39
C ARG A 58 3.47 0.59 -4.16
N CYS A 59 2.78 1.01 -5.21
CA CYS A 59 1.38 1.47 -5.12
C CYS A 59 0.44 0.36 -4.63
N GLN A 60 0.66 -0.90 -5.04
CA GLN A 60 -0.07 -2.04 -4.51
C GLN A 60 0.17 -2.23 -3.00
N LEU A 61 1.40 -2.04 -2.55
CA LEU A 61 1.74 -2.10 -1.13
C LEU A 61 1.10 -0.93 -0.33
N TYR A 62 1.03 0.28 -0.89
CA TYR A 62 0.30 1.40 -0.26
C TYR A 62 -1.20 1.10 -0.13
N LEU A 63 -1.80 0.52 -1.17
CA LEU A 63 -3.18 0.03 -1.10
C LEU A 63 -3.34 -1.02 0.00
N ALA A 64 -2.41 -1.97 0.13
CA ALA A 64 -2.46 -2.98 1.19
C ALA A 64 -2.43 -2.37 2.61
N ILE A 65 -1.69 -1.28 2.83
CA ILE A 65 -1.72 -0.55 4.11
C ILE A 65 -3.12 -0.01 4.39
N SER A 66 -3.74 0.66 3.41
CA SER A 66 -5.11 1.19 3.59
C SER A 66 -6.14 0.08 3.87
N LEU A 67 -5.97 -1.10 3.25
CA LEU A 67 -6.83 -2.26 3.49
C LEU A 67 -6.65 -2.80 4.92
N ILE A 68 -5.41 -2.85 5.44
CA ILE A 68 -5.13 -3.25 6.82
C ILE A 68 -5.85 -2.30 7.80
N GLN A 69 -5.75 -1.00 7.57
CA GLN A 69 -6.39 0.04 8.39
C GLN A 69 -7.92 -0.10 8.41
N ARG A 70 -8.50 -0.58 7.32
CA ARG A 70 -9.93 -0.85 7.16
C ARG A 70 -10.36 -2.25 7.62
N ALA A 71 -9.45 -3.00 8.25
CA ALA A 71 -9.62 -4.39 8.67
C ALA A 71 -9.94 -5.39 7.53
N GLU A 72 -9.61 -5.03 6.28
CA GLU A 72 -9.71 -5.91 5.11
C GLU A 72 -8.46 -6.81 4.97
N PHE A 73 -8.18 -7.59 6.02
CA PHE A 73 -6.93 -8.32 6.17
C PHE A 73 -6.67 -9.37 5.09
N ALA A 74 -7.72 -10.05 4.60
CA ALA A 74 -7.57 -11.11 3.60
C ALA A 74 -7.04 -10.55 2.27
N THR A 75 -7.63 -9.45 1.80
CA THR A 75 -7.22 -8.76 0.56
C THR A 75 -5.82 -8.19 0.70
N ALA A 76 -5.52 -7.52 1.81
CA ALA A 76 -4.18 -7.00 2.08
C ALA A 76 -3.11 -8.11 2.05
N LYS A 77 -3.39 -9.25 2.71
CA LYS A 77 -2.51 -10.42 2.74
C LYS A 77 -2.20 -10.92 1.32
N GLN A 78 -3.22 -11.06 0.48
CA GLN A 78 -3.06 -11.53 -0.90
C GLN A 78 -2.16 -10.59 -1.71
N ILE A 79 -2.36 -9.28 -1.59
CA ILE A 79 -1.55 -8.29 -2.30
C ILE A 79 -0.08 -8.37 -1.86
N ILE A 80 0.20 -8.37 -0.55
CA ILE A 80 1.57 -8.41 -0.03
C ILE A 80 2.29 -9.69 -0.50
N GLN A 81 1.61 -10.84 -0.42
CA GLN A 81 2.17 -12.11 -0.87
C GLN A 81 2.44 -12.13 -2.36
N ARG A 82 1.53 -11.58 -3.17
CA ARG A 82 1.70 -11.48 -4.62
C ARG A 82 2.92 -10.64 -4.97
N VAL A 83 3.03 -9.42 -4.42
CA VAL A 83 4.17 -8.51 -4.68
C VAL A 83 5.47 -9.16 -4.24
N TYR A 84 5.54 -9.71 -3.01
CA TYR A 84 6.75 -10.35 -2.49
C TYR A 84 7.19 -11.55 -3.34
N ARG A 85 6.26 -12.40 -3.77
CA ARG A 85 6.55 -13.58 -4.60
C ARG A 85 7.00 -13.19 -6.00
N SER A 86 6.37 -12.17 -6.60
CA SER A 86 6.78 -11.66 -7.91
C SER A 86 8.19 -11.08 -7.84
N GLU A 87 8.46 -10.27 -6.82
CA GLU A 87 9.76 -9.61 -6.66
C GLU A 87 10.89 -10.61 -6.41
N ARG A 88 10.66 -11.62 -5.56
CA ARG A 88 11.65 -12.66 -5.30
C ARG A 88 12.01 -13.53 -6.50
N LYS A 89 11.19 -13.55 -7.55
CA LYS A 89 11.44 -14.33 -8.77
C LYS A 89 12.24 -13.54 -9.80
N GLN A 90 12.45 -12.24 -9.60
CA GLN A 90 13.28 -11.44 -10.50
C GLN A 90 14.74 -11.88 -10.40
N THR A 91 15.48 -11.74 -11.51
CA THR A 91 16.93 -12.02 -11.54
C THR A 91 17.68 -11.12 -10.56
N GLU A 92 17.26 -9.87 -10.44
CA GLU A 92 17.82 -8.87 -9.53
C GLU A 92 16.70 -8.23 -8.68
N PRO A 93 16.32 -8.86 -7.56
CA PRO A 93 15.24 -8.34 -6.71
C PRO A 93 15.57 -6.99 -6.06
N GLU A 94 14.63 -6.04 -6.13
CA GLU A 94 14.70 -4.77 -5.43
C GLU A 94 14.59 -4.98 -3.92
N THR A 95 15.73 -4.89 -3.22
CA THR A 95 15.82 -5.11 -1.76
C THR A 95 14.84 -4.22 -1.00
N ARG A 96 14.68 -2.96 -1.41
CA ARG A 96 13.74 -2.02 -0.79
C ARG A 96 12.30 -2.52 -0.84
N LEU A 97 11.85 -3.03 -1.98
CA LEU A 97 10.48 -3.51 -2.16
C LEU A 97 10.21 -4.77 -1.31
N LEU A 98 11.19 -5.67 -1.20
CA LEU A 98 11.11 -6.83 -0.30
C LEU A 98 11.00 -6.40 1.17
N LYS A 99 11.77 -5.39 1.59
CA LYS A 99 11.70 -4.82 2.94
C LYS A 99 10.34 -4.15 3.21
N MET A 100 9.77 -3.45 2.23
CA MET A 100 8.42 -2.90 2.33
C MET A 100 7.39 -4.02 2.56
N CYS A 101 7.45 -5.10 1.79
CA CYS A 101 6.57 -6.26 1.98
C CYS A 101 6.66 -6.82 3.41
N GLN A 102 7.88 -6.98 3.93
CA GLN A 102 8.13 -7.49 5.27
C GLN A 102 7.57 -6.55 6.36
N GLY A 103 7.78 -5.24 6.23
CA GLY A 103 7.25 -4.25 7.16
C GLY A 103 5.72 -4.23 7.18
N ILE A 104 5.08 -4.25 6.01
CA ILE A 104 3.62 -4.25 5.89
C ILE A 104 3.04 -5.58 6.37
N TRP A 105 3.74 -6.70 6.17
CA TRP A 105 3.34 -7.98 6.74
C TRP A 105 3.37 -7.97 8.27
N ALA A 106 4.36 -7.31 8.88
CA ALA A 106 4.40 -7.12 10.33
C ALA A 106 3.20 -6.30 10.81
N LYS A 107 2.88 -5.19 10.13
CA LYS A 107 1.67 -4.38 10.43
C LYS A 107 0.39 -5.22 10.30
N LEU A 108 0.21 -5.97 9.20
CA LEU A 108 -0.94 -6.86 8.99
C LEU A 108 -1.12 -7.82 10.18
N ARG A 109 -0.05 -8.49 10.62
CA ARG A 109 -0.11 -9.44 11.74
C ARG A 109 -0.51 -8.76 13.04
N TYR A 110 0.07 -7.61 13.34
CA TYR A 110 -0.22 -6.84 14.55
C TYR A 110 -1.70 -6.39 14.57
N GLU A 111 -2.16 -5.73 13.51
CA GLU A 111 -3.52 -5.20 13.44
C GLU A 111 -4.58 -6.31 13.44
N TYR A 112 -4.28 -7.45 12.81
CA TYR A 112 -5.16 -8.62 12.85
C TYR A 112 -5.31 -9.16 14.28
N ASP A 113 -4.21 -9.35 15.02
CA ASP A 113 -4.24 -9.83 16.41
C ASP A 113 -4.99 -8.85 17.32
N VAL A 114 -4.72 -7.54 17.20
CA VAL A 114 -5.46 -6.50 17.91
C VAL A 114 -6.96 -6.56 17.60
N HIS A 115 -7.33 -6.73 16.33
CA HIS A 115 -8.73 -6.86 15.91
C HIS A 115 -9.39 -8.10 16.52
N GLN A 116 -8.74 -9.27 16.48
CA GLN A 116 -9.28 -10.50 17.07
C GLN A 116 -9.51 -10.37 18.58
N ARG A 117 -8.58 -9.74 19.31
CA ARG A 117 -8.76 -9.47 20.75
C ARG A 117 -9.94 -8.56 21.03
N LYS A 118 -10.13 -7.51 20.22
CA LYS A 118 -11.30 -6.61 20.33
C LYS A 118 -12.60 -7.33 20.05
N VAL A 119 -12.64 -8.20 19.03
CA VAL A 119 -13.82 -9.01 18.70
C VAL A 119 -14.14 -10.01 19.81
N ALA A 120 -13.13 -10.68 20.38
CA ALA A 120 -13.33 -11.61 21.49
C ALA A 120 -13.92 -10.92 22.73
N ARG A 121 -13.37 -9.75 23.12
CA ARG A 121 -13.87 -8.95 24.25
C ARG A 121 -15.32 -8.48 24.11
N ARG A 122 -15.82 -8.30 22.89
CA ARG A 122 -17.22 -7.89 22.64
C ARG A 122 -18.22 -9.05 22.75
N LYS A 123 -17.74 -10.29 22.76
CA LYS A 123 -18.58 -11.50 22.83
C LYS A 123 -18.73 -12.07 24.25
N THR A 124 -17.94 -11.55 25.19
CA THR A 124 -18.00 -11.86 26.64
C THR A 124 -18.81 -10.77 27.32
#